data_AF-R7JGR8-F1
#
_entry.id   AF-R7JGR8-F1
#
_cell.length_a   1.000
_cell.length_b   1.000
_cell.length_c   1.000
_cell.angle_alpha   90.00
_cell.angle_beta   90.00
_cell.angle_gamma   90.00
#
_symmetry.space_group_name_H-M   'P 1'
#
loop_
_entity.id
_entity.type
_entity.pdbx_description
1 polymer ?
#
loop_
_entity_poly.entity_id
_entity_poly.type
_entity_poly.pdbx_seq_one_letter_code
_entity_poly.pdbx_strand_id
1 'polypeptide(L)'
;MTGTEEFITLENEKVAVKLSTKGGRVISATLKEYDNYKGEPLALFDKNESVFDLALVTAANQRVNTKDMYFTPIKGDNANAAVMRLQMNEGSYLDFTYTLQPNDYRMDFSIKGTGLNGMLSPSTETLGMTWIQDIRQQEKGRKFENRYVGLYYKVENDDVENLSETGNDSKNVNETLQWIGYKDMFFSTVLVAKEGFKEVKMDSRMYENGEYMKNFHTTATVSFDLNGTQTTDFQYFFLPNKYSLLNDYNDTLEDGQELRLEKLVPLGWGIFRWVNQYFIIPLFNFLGGFIDNYGWLIFLLTVIVKLILFPLTYKSYMSSAKMRVLRPQVEEINAKYPNQDQAMERQRQIMELYSRAGASPMSGCIPMLLQMPILIALFMFFPSAIELRHESFLWAHDLSTYDAIISWDAQIPLISTYFGNHISLFCLLMTITNIVYTKYNMEMTNTGQQQMPGMKTMMYLMPLMFLFIFNSYASGLTYYYFISTLITIAQTLFFRYTIDEEKLLAKLEANKRKPMKKSGFMKRLEEAQRMQQEQLKRQQDQLKQQREQREQQKNNRHR
;
A
#
# COMPACT_ATOMS: atom_id res chain seq x y z
N MET A 1 -28.33 -26.20 -27.33
CA MET A 1 -27.26 -26.58 -28.27
C MET A 1 -26.31 -27.48 -27.51
N THR A 2 -26.29 -28.77 -27.81
CA THR A 2 -25.38 -29.75 -27.21
C THR A 2 -24.10 -29.81 -28.02
N GLY A 3 -22.95 -29.81 -27.36
CA GLY A 3 -21.64 -29.91 -28.00
C GLY A 3 -20.63 -30.53 -27.05
N THR A 4 -19.44 -30.81 -27.58
CA THR A 4 -18.26 -31.22 -26.80
C THR A 4 -17.42 -30.00 -26.46
N GLU A 5 -16.98 -29.92 -25.20
CA GLU A 5 -16.04 -28.88 -24.78
C GLU A 5 -14.65 -29.21 -25.34
N GLU A 6 -14.10 -28.28 -26.10
CA GLU A 6 -12.76 -28.32 -26.71
C GLU A 6 -12.00 -27.08 -26.28
N PHE A 7 -10.67 -27.14 -26.36
CA PHE A 7 -9.80 -26.06 -25.91
C PHE A 7 -8.87 -25.58 -27.00
N ILE A 8 -8.69 -24.25 -27.06
CA ILE A 8 -7.79 -23.58 -27.99
C ILE A 8 -6.81 -22.77 -27.17
N THR A 9 -5.53 -22.82 -27.52
CA THR A 9 -4.50 -22.05 -26.86
C THR A 9 -3.99 -20.96 -27.80
N LEU A 10 -4.04 -19.73 -27.32
CA LEU A 10 -3.36 -18.59 -27.93
C LEU A 10 -2.15 -18.27 -27.08
N GLU A 11 -0.98 -18.11 -27.68
CA GLU A 11 0.23 -17.82 -26.93
C GLU A 11 1.20 -16.89 -27.66
N ASN A 12 1.88 -16.06 -26.88
CA ASN A 12 2.99 -15.23 -27.33
C ASN A 12 4.20 -15.45 -26.39
N GLU A 13 5.16 -14.55 -26.38
CA GLU A 13 6.37 -14.61 -25.55
C GLU A 13 6.07 -14.44 -24.05
N LYS A 14 5.01 -13.71 -23.69
CA LYS A 14 4.69 -13.26 -22.33
C LYS A 14 3.53 -14.02 -21.67
N VAL A 15 2.53 -14.41 -22.46
CA VAL A 15 1.26 -14.97 -21.98
C VAL A 15 0.85 -16.18 -22.81
N ALA A 16 0.31 -17.20 -22.14
CA ALA A 16 -0.46 -18.27 -22.76
C ALA A 16 -1.90 -18.22 -22.24
N VAL A 17 -2.88 -18.11 -23.14
CA VAL A 17 -4.29 -18.03 -22.84
C VAL A 17 -4.99 -19.27 -23.40
N LYS A 18 -5.83 -19.91 -22.58
CA LYS A 18 -6.64 -21.05 -22.99
C LYS A 18 -8.12 -20.65 -23.07
N LEU A 19 -8.71 -20.87 -24.23
CA LEU A 19 -10.12 -20.65 -24.53
C LEU A 19 -10.88 -21.98 -24.47
N SER A 20 -12.13 -21.94 -24.02
CA SER A 20 -13.06 -23.07 -24.08
C SER A 20 -14.15 -22.82 -25.10
N THR A 21 -14.48 -23.83 -25.92
CA THR A 21 -15.68 -23.80 -26.77
C THR A 21 -16.96 -23.72 -25.96
N LYS A 22 -16.97 -24.21 -24.72
CA LYS A 22 -18.10 -24.02 -23.81
C LYS A 22 -18.02 -22.62 -23.19
N GLY A 23 -19.00 -21.79 -23.51
CA GLY A 23 -18.98 -20.37 -23.15
C GLY A 23 -18.24 -19.47 -24.13
N GLY A 24 -17.45 -20.05 -25.04
CA GLY A 24 -16.58 -19.28 -25.92
C GLY A 24 -15.60 -18.40 -25.14
N ARG A 25 -15.21 -18.79 -23.93
CA ARG A 25 -14.62 -17.92 -22.90
C ARG A 25 -13.16 -18.26 -22.61
N VAL A 26 -12.45 -17.30 -22.02
CA VAL A 26 -11.12 -17.53 -21.43
C VAL A 26 -11.27 -18.35 -20.16
N ILE A 27 -10.57 -19.48 -20.07
CA ILE A 27 -10.59 -20.37 -18.90
C ILE A 27 -9.27 -20.42 -18.15
N SER A 28 -8.17 -20.00 -18.78
CA SER A 28 -6.88 -19.88 -18.12
C SER A 28 -6.03 -18.81 -18.78
N ALA A 29 -5.25 -18.09 -17.99
CA ALA A 29 -4.21 -17.18 -18.44
C ALA A 29 -2.95 -17.43 -17.60
N THR A 30 -1.85 -17.80 -18.26
CA THR A 30 -0.55 -18.08 -17.64
C THR A 30 0.47 -17.05 -18.10
N LEU A 31 1.18 -16.42 -17.15
CA LEU A 31 2.28 -15.52 -17.44
C LEU A 31 3.57 -16.34 -17.55
N LYS A 32 4.19 -16.35 -18.74
CA LYS A 32 5.31 -17.25 -19.07
C LYS A 32 6.62 -16.88 -18.37
N GLU A 33 6.77 -15.61 -17.99
CA GLU A 33 7.97 -15.08 -17.34
C GLU A 33 7.96 -15.25 -15.81
N TYR A 34 6.87 -15.80 -15.25
CA TYR A 34 6.67 -15.89 -13.80
C TYR A 34 6.23 -17.30 -13.39
N ASP A 35 6.65 -17.70 -12.19
CA ASP A 35 6.22 -18.90 -11.48
C ASP A 35 5.52 -18.52 -10.16
N ASN A 36 4.90 -19.45 -9.45
CA ASN A 36 4.34 -19.24 -8.12
C ASN A 36 5.36 -19.55 -7.01
N TYR A 37 4.99 -19.38 -5.73
CA TYR A 37 5.88 -19.71 -4.60
C TYR A 37 6.28 -21.21 -4.50
N LYS A 38 5.64 -22.10 -5.27
CA LYS A 38 5.96 -23.52 -5.37
C LYS A 38 6.88 -23.84 -6.55
N GLY A 39 7.23 -22.86 -7.38
CA GLY A 39 8.03 -23.03 -8.61
C GLY A 39 7.23 -23.58 -9.80
N GLU A 40 5.89 -23.54 -9.74
CA GLU A 40 5.02 -23.94 -10.85
C GLU A 40 4.71 -22.71 -11.74
N PRO A 41 4.42 -22.88 -13.04
CA PRO A 41 4.07 -21.74 -13.91
C PRO A 41 2.93 -20.88 -13.34
N LEU A 42 3.10 -19.55 -13.39
CA LEU A 42 2.14 -18.62 -12.80
C LEU A 42 0.87 -18.48 -13.66
N ALA A 43 -0.16 -19.24 -13.31
CA ALA A 43 -1.51 -19.06 -13.84
C ALA A 43 -2.30 -18.06 -12.98
N LEU A 44 -2.84 -17.00 -13.59
CA LEU A 44 -3.71 -16.02 -12.91
C LEU A 44 -5.03 -16.65 -12.47
N PHE A 45 -5.54 -17.58 -13.28
CA PHE A 45 -6.71 -18.42 -13.00
C PHE A 45 -6.67 -19.68 -13.89
N ASP A 46 -7.39 -20.73 -13.51
CA ASP A 46 -7.55 -21.95 -14.31
C ASP A 46 -8.97 -22.53 -14.22
N LYS A 47 -9.46 -23.04 -15.35
CA LYS A 47 -10.73 -23.74 -15.56
C LYS A 47 -11.97 -23.01 -15.01
N ASN A 48 -12.34 -23.34 -13.77
CA ASN A 48 -13.59 -22.95 -13.14
C ASN A 48 -13.42 -21.71 -12.26
N GLU A 49 -12.19 -21.29 -12.03
CA GLU A 49 -11.86 -20.12 -11.22
C GLU A 49 -12.23 -18.82 -11.90
N SER A 50 -12.46 -18.80 -13.22
CA SER A 50 -12.95 -17.63 -13.93
C SER A 50 -14.21 -17.97 -14.71
N VAL A 51 -15.20 -17.09 -14.66
CA VAL A 51 -16.44 -17.18 -15.43
C VAL A 51 -16.69 -15.86 -16.10
N PHE A 52 -16.76 -15.87 -17.43
CA PHE A 52 -17.30 -14.78 -18.23
C PHE A 52 -18.60 -15.29 -18.88
N ASP A 53 -19.66 -14.53 -18.72
CA ASP A 53 -20.99 -14.87 -19.22
C ASP A 53 -21.71 -13.63 -19.74
N LEU A 54 -22.36 -13.80 -20.89
CA LEU A 54 -23.27 -12.83 -21.48
C LEU A 54 -24.67 -13.43 -21.56
N ALA A 55 -25.63 -12.70 -21.01
CA ALA A 55 -27.03 -12.99 -21.08
C ALA A 55 -27.62 -12.46 -22.39
N LEU A 56 -28.18 -13.35 -23.19
CA LEU A 56 -28.92 -13.03 -24.40
C LEU A 56 -30.41 -13.18 -24.12
N VAL A 57 -31.24 -12.30 -24.68
CA VAL A 57 -32.70 -12.40 -24.63
C VAL A 57 -33.18 -12.79 -26.02
N THR A 58 -33.77 -13.98 -26.14
CA THR A 58 -34.28 -14.48 -27.42
C THR A 58 -35.52 -13.71 -27.87
N ALA A 59 -35.90 -13.82 -29.14
CA ALA A 59 -37.15 -13.24 -29.65
C ALA A 59 -38.41 -13.78 -28.93
N ALA A 60 -38.32 -14.97 -28.32
CA ALA A 60 -39.36 -15.55 -27.46
C ALA A 60 -39.31 -15.03 -26.01
N ASN A 61 -38.53 -13.98 -25.74
CA ASN A 61 -38.32 -13.38 -24.42
C ASN A 61 -37.76 -14.37 -23.36
N GLN A 62 -36.98 -15.36 -23.81
CA GLN A 62 -36.28 -16.27 -22.92
C GLN A 62 -34.85 -15.78 -22.71
N ARG A 63 -34.42 -15.72 -21.45
CA ARG A 63 -33.03 -15.42 -21.11
C ARG A 63 -32.19 -16.68 -21.22
N VAL A 64 -31.12 -16.61 -22.01
CA VAL A 64 -30.15 -17.68 -22.20
C VAL A 64 -28.74 -17.14 -21.96
N ASN A 65 -27.85 -17.97 -21.42
CA ASN A 65 -26.53 -17.55 -20.99
C ASN A 65 -25.46 -18.22 -21.84
N THR A 66 -24.52 -17.44 -22.35
CA THR A 66 -23.46 -17.93 -23.24
C THR A 66 -22.57 -18.95 -22.55
N LYS A 67 -22.31 -18.86 -21.24
CA LYS A 67 -21.52 -19.85 -20.48
C LYS A 67 -22.02 -21.30 -20.60
N ASP A 68 -23.31 -21.48 -20.88
CA ASP A 68 -23.95 -22.79 -21.01
C ASP A 68 -24.06 -23.26 -22.48
N MET A 69 -23.56 -22.46 -23.43
CA MET A 69 -23.61 -22.73 -24.86
C MET A 69 -22.25 -23.21 -25.40
N TYR A 70 -22.29 -23.84 -26.58
CA TYR A 70 -21.10 -24.35 -27.26
C TYR A 70 -20.84 -23.56 -28.53
N PHE A 71 -19.64 -23.03 -28.65
CA PHE A 71 -19.13 -22.29 -29.79
C PHE A 71 -18.31 -23.24 -30.68
N THR A 72 -18.32 -22.99 -31.99
CA THR A 72 -17.47 -23.70 -32.95
C THR A 72 -16.29 -22.82 -33.32
N PRO A 73 -15.04 -23.28 -33.18
CA PRO A 73 -13.89 -22.48 -33.57
C PRO A 73 -13.77 -22.41 -35.09
N ILE A 74 -13.59 -21.20 -35.61
CA ILE A 74 -13.29 -20.94 -37.01
C ILE A 74 -11.79 -20.74 -37.12
N LYS A 75 -11.14 -21.65 -37.85
CA LYS A 75 -9.70 -21.55 -38.12
C LYS A 75 -9.46 -20.35 -39.04
N GLY A 76 -8.72 -19.37 -38.53
CA GLY A 76 -8.09 -18.32 -39.35
C GLY A 76 -6.63 -18.66 -39.63
N ASP A 77 -5.98 -17.80 -40.43
CA ASP A 77 -4.55 -17.93 -40.76
C ASP A 77 -3.64 -17.38 -39.66
N ASN A 78 -4.16 -16.54 -38.76
CA ASN A 78 -3.40 -15.95 -37.66
C ASN A 78 -3.38 -16.87 -36.44
N ALA A 79 -2.21 -17.41 -36.10
CA ALA A 79 -2.02 -18.29 -34.93
C ALA A 79 -2.32 -17.61 -33.58
N ASN A 80 -2.25 -16.28 -33.52
CA ASN A 80 -2.51 -15.50 -32.30
C ASN A 80 -3.97 -15.01 -32.22
N ALA A 81 -4.83 -15.43 -33.15
CA ALA A 81 -6.24 -15.09 -33.12
C ALA A 81 -7.14 -16.32 -33.22
N ALA A 82 -8.26 -16.29 -32.52
CA ALA A 82 -9.28 -17.32 -32.57
C ALA A 82 -10.66 -16.68 -32.68
N VAL A 83 -11.46 -17.17 -33.63
CA VAL A 83 -12.87 -16.79 -33.75
C VAL A 83 -13.71 -17.96 -33.23
N MET A 84 -14.48 -17.71 -32.18
CA MET A 84 -15.43 -18.66 -31.59
C MET A 84 -16.82 -18.26 -32.08
N ARG A 85 -17.46 -19.11 -32.90
CA ARG A 85 -18.79 -18.84 -33.46
C ARG A 85 -19.88 -19.59 -32.72
N LEU A 86 -20.85 -18.87 -32.17
CA LEU A 86 -22.11 -19.44 -31.71
C LEU A 86 -23.12 -19.41 -32.85
N GLN A 87 -23.36 -20.57 -33.47
CA GLN A 87 -24.33 -20.71 -34.54
C GLN A 87 -25.76 -20.73 -33.98
N MET A 88 -26.64 -19.85 -34.44
CA MET A 88 -28.06 -19.85 -34.06
C MET A 88 -28.93 -20.51 -35.12
N ASN A 89 -28.76 -20.12 -36.40
CA ASN A 89 -29.46 -20.66 -37.58
C ASN A 89 -28.58 -20.49 -38.83
N GLU A 90 -28.97 -21.02 -40.00
CA GLU A 90 -28.27 -20.74 -41.27
C GLU A 90 -28.19 -19.22 -41.53
N GLY A 91 -26.98 -18.67 -41.53
CA GLY A 91 -26.73 -17.23 -41.72
C GLY A 91 -26.86 -16.35 -40.46
N SER A 92 -27.31 -16.89 -39.32
CA SER A 92 -27.43 -16.16 -38.05
C SER A 92 -26.46 -16.70 -37.01
N TYR A 93 -25.53 -15.87 -36.55
CA TYR A 93 -24.51 -16.28 -35.59
C TYR A 93 -23.95 -15.10 -34.78
N LEU A 94 -23.29 -15.44 -33.67
CA LEU A 94 -22.55 -14.50 -32.82
C LEU A 94 -21.07 -14.92 -32.79
N ASP A 95 -20.18 -14.04 -33.22
CA ASP A 95 -18.75 -14.29 -33.24
C ASP A 95 -18.05 -13.59 -32.07
N PHE A 96 -17.28 -14.38 -31.33
CA PHE A 96 -16.34 -13.93 -30.30
C PHE A 96 -14.93 -14.04 -30.88
N THR A 97 -14.30 -12.91 -31.14
CA THR A 97 -12.95 -12.86 -31.73
C THR A 97 -11.95 -12.48 -30.67
N TYR A 98 -10.99 -13.36 -30.42
CA TYR A 98 -9.86 -13.14 -29.52
C TYR A 98 -8.60 -12.91 -30.34
N THR A 99 -7.84 -11.86 -30.03
CA THR A 99 -6.54 -11.59 -30.67
C THR A 99 -5.51 -11.25 -29.61
N LEU A 100 -4.52 -12.13 -29.43
CA LEU A 100 -3.42 -11.91 -28.50
C LEU A 100 -2.35 -11.05 -29.19
N GLN A 101 -2.01 -9.91 -28.58
CA GLN A 101 -1.03 -8.99 -29.15
C GLN A 101 0.39 -9.57 -29.03
N PRO A 102 1.29 -9.40 -30.03
CA PRO A 102 2.64 -9.96 -29.98
C PRO A 102 3.49 -9.26 -28.91
N ASN A 103 4.26 -10.02 -28.13
CA ASN A 103 5.12 -9.49 -27.04
C ASN A 103 4.42 -8.50 -26.09
N ASP A 104 3.12 -8.69 -25.83
CA ASP A 104 2.28 -7.83 -24.99
C ASP A 104 1.45 -8.72 -24.03
N TYR A 105 1.00 -8.16 -22.90
CA TYR A 105 0.10 -8.81 -21.95
C TYR A 105 -1.38 -8.59 -22.28
N ARG A 106 -1.65 -7.83 -23.34
CA ARG A 106 -2.99 -7.48 -23.82
C ARG A 106 -3.55 -8.47 -24.83
N MET A 107 -4.83 -8.76 -24.70
CA MET A 107 -5.62 -9.52 -25.66
C MET A 107 -6.91 -8.77 -25.98
N ASP A 108 -7.13 -8.47 -27.25
CA ASP A 108 -8.38 -7.90 -27.71
C ASP A 108 -9.45 -8.97 -27.76
N PHE A 109 -10.66 -8.60 -27.34
CA PHE A 109 -11.83 -9.46 -27.39
C PHE A 109 -13.01 -8.67 -27.98
N SER A 110 -13.49 -9.06 -29.15
CA SER A 110 -14.62 -8.40 -29.80
C SER A 110 -15.80 -9.35 -30.01
N ILE A 111 -16.99 -8.78 -29.94
CA ILE A 111 -18.24 -9.49 -30.13
C ILE A 111 -18.99 -8.88 -31.30
N LYS A 112 -19.40 -9.73 -32.25
CA LYS A 112 -20.16 -9.29 -33.42
C LYS A 112 -21.33 -10.21 -33.71
N GLY A 113 -22.53 -9.65 -33.75
CA GLY A 113 -23.70 -10.33 -34.27
C GLY A 113 -23.75 -10.31 -35.80
N THR A 114 -24.26 -11.35 -36.43
CA THR A 114 -24.60 -11.35 -37.86
C THR A 114 -25.95 -12.02 -38.05
N GLY A 115 -26.88 -11.33 -38.73
CA GLY A 115 -28.19 -11.88 -39.05
C GLY A 115 -29.04 -12.24 -37.82
N LEU A 116 -28.87 -11.55 -36.68
CA LEU A 116 -29.53 -11.90 -35.41
C LEU A 116 -30.98 -11.39 -35.29
N ASN A 117 -31.47 -10.63 -36.28
CA ASN A 117 -32.85 -10.19 -36.34
C ASN A 117 -33.81 -11.38 -36.35
N GLY A 118 -34.76 -11.40 -35.42
CA GLY A 118 -35.69 -12.50 -35.22
C GLY A 118 -35.14 -13.67 -34.38
N MET A 119 -33.84 -13.69 -34.07
CA MET A 119 -33.25 -14.64 -33.12
C MET A 119 -33.22 -14.08 -31.70
N LEU A 120 -32.78 -12.83 -31.56
CA LEU A 120 -32.82 -12.06 -30.31
C LEU A 120 -34.00 -11.09 -30.30
N SER A 121 -34.34 -10.57 -29.12
CA SER A 121 -35.36 -9.54 -28.98
C SER A 121 -35.02 -8.33 -29.86
N PRO A 122 -35.96 -7.77 -30.64
CA PRO A 122 -35.70 -6.62 -31.52
C PRO A 122 -35.20 -5.36 -30.79
N SER A 123 -35.45 -5.26 -29.48
CA SER A 123 -35.01 -4.13 -28.64
C SER A 123 -33.67 -4.39 -27.93
N THR A 124 -32.88 -5.35 -28.38
CA THR A 124 -31.59 -5.70 -27.75
C THR A 124 -30.54 -4.69 -28.19
N GLU A 125 -30.28 -3.69 -27.34
CA GLU A 125 -29.20 -2.70 -27.51
C GLU A 125 -28.06 -2.91 -26.51
N THR A 126 -28.25 -3.80 -25.54
CA THR A 126 -27.25 -4.13 -24.51
C THR A 126 -27.28 -5.62 -24.20
N LEU A 127 -26.16 -6.12 -23.67
CA LEU A 127 -26.06 -7.46 -23.10
C LEU A 127 -25.74 -7.37 -21.62
N GLY A 128 -26.39 -8.23 -20.82
CA GLY A 128 -26.03 -8.39 -19.42
C GLY A 128 -24.75 -9.22 -19.30
N MET A 129 -23.70 -8.65 -18.73
CA MET A 129 -22.41 -9.28 -18.49
C MET A 129 -22.30 -9.75 -17.04
N THR A 130 -21.72 -10.92 -16.84
CA THR A 130 -21.27 -11.43 -15.54
C THR A 130 -19.82 -11.87 -15.67
N TRP A 131 -18.97 -11.34 -14.80
CA TRP A 131 -17.58 -11.75 -14.66
C TRP A 131 -17.34 -12.18 -13.22
N ILE A 132 -16.76 -13.36 -13.01
CA ILE A 132 -16.46 -13.92 -11.70
C ILE A 132 -15.03 -14.43 -11.74
N GLN A 133 -14.25 -14.19 -10.69
CA GLN A 133 -12.95 -14.81 -10.53
C GLN A 133 -12.62 -15.14 -9.08
N ASP A 134 -12.11 -16.35 -8.85
CA ASP A 134 -11.45 -16.75 -7.61
C ASP A 134 -9.96 -16.46 -7.69
N ILE A 135 -9.45 -15.67 -6.74
CA ILE A 135 -8.03 -15.32 -6.66
C ILE A 135 -7.31 -16.37 -5.83
N ARG A 136 -6.48 -17.17 -6.50
CA ARG A 136 -5.64 -18.22 -5.92
C ARG A 136 -4.37 -17.67 -5.29
N GLN A 137 -3.87 -18.35 -4.26
CA GLN A 137 -2.65 -17.96 -3.55
C GLN A 137 -1.42 -18.19 -4.44
N GLN A 138 -0.69 -17.12 -4.74
CA GLN A 138 0.54 -17.11 -5.54
C GLN A 138 1.80 -16.96 -4.69
N GLU A 139 1.69 -16.42 -3.47
CA GLU A 139 2.81 -16.10 -2.60
C GLU A 139 2.83 -16.96 -1.33
N LYS A 140 4.02 -17.15 -0.73
CA LYS A 140 4.18 -18.00 0.47
C LYS A 140 3.37 -17.52 1.69
N GLY A 141 3.09 -16.21 1.77
CA GLY A 141 2.48 -15.57 2.92
C GLY A 141 1.01 -15.19 2.72
N ARG A 142 0.06 -16.14 2.82
CA ARG A 142 -1.39 -15.90 2.62
C ARG A 142 -1.93 -14.65 3.34
N LYS A 143 -1.64 -14.49 4.64
CA LYS A 143 -2.13 -13.33 5.43
C LYS A 143 -1.60 -12.00 4.91
N PHE A 144 -0.38 -11.99 4.35
CA PHE A 144 0.27 -10.80 3.84
C PHE A 144 -0.23 -10.49 2.42
N GLU A 145 -0.21 -11.49 1.54
CA GLU A 145 -0.74 -11.44 0.18
C GLU A 145 -2.19 -10.93 0.14
N ASN A 146 -3.05 -11.50 0.99
CA ASN A 146 -4.46 -11.15 1.08
C ASN A 146 -4.72 -9.66 1.43
N ARG A 147 -3.74 -8.93 1.99
CA ARG A 147 -3.86 -7.47 2.24
C ARG A 147 -3.78 -6.64 0.97
N TYR A 148 -3.29 -7.23 -0.11
CA TYR A 148 -3.10 -6.59 -1.41
C TYR A 148 -4.05 -7.15 -2.48
N VAL A 149 -4.88 -8.12 -2.14
CA VAL A 149 -5.91 -8.66 -3.06
C VAL A 149 -7.12 -7.73 -3.03
N GLY A 150 -7.49 -7.19 -4.20
CA GLY A 150 -8.54 -6.17 -4.29
C GLY A 150 -9.23 -6.14 -5.64
N LEU A 151 -10.46 -5.59 -5.63
CA LEU A 151 -11.19 -5.25 -6.85
C LEU A 151 -11.06 -3.75 -7.06
N TYR A 152 -10.49 -3.37 -8.20
CA TYR A 152 -10.27 -1.99 -8.62
C TYR A 152 -11.12 -1.69 -9.86
N TYR A 153 -11.50 -0.43 -10.04
CA TYR A 153 -12.22 0.00 -11.24
C TYR A 153 -11.96 1.47 -11.53
N LYS A 154 -12.16 1.86 -12.79
CA LYS A 154 -12.01 3.23 -13.26
C LYS A 154 -13.32 3.74 -13.83
N VAL A 155 -13.78 4.86 -13.31
CA VAL A 155 -14.89 5.63 -13.89
C VAL A 155 -14.33 6.43 -15.07
N GLU A 156 -15.05 6.50 -16.19
CA GLU A 156 -14.59 7.09 -17.47
C GLU A 156 -13.89 8.45 -17.32
N ASN A 157 -14.39 9.32 -16.42
CA ASN A 157 -13.87 10.67 -16.20
C ASN A 157 -13.43 10.97 -14.75
N ASP A 158 -13.18 9.95 -13.93
CA ASP A 158 -12.70 10.11 -12.54
C ASP A 158 -11.43 9.27 -12.27
N ASP A 159 -10.89 9.31 -11.06
CA ASP A 159 -9.74 8.50 -10.65
C ASP A 159 -10.13 7.02 -10.45
N VAL A 160 -9.12 6.18 -10.25
CA VAL A 160 -9.31 4.75 -9.94
C VAL A 160 -9.79 4.60 -8.50
N GLU A 161 -10.85 3.82 -8.31
CA GLU A 161 -11.39 3.45 -7.01
C GLU A 161 -11.24 1.93 -6.77
N ASN A 162 -11.48 1.51 -5.52
CA ASN A 162 -11.41 0.10 -5.14
C ASN A 162 -12.43 -0.25 -4.05
N LEU A 163 -12.81 -1.53 -4.01
CA LEU A 163 -13.49 -2.13 -2.87
C LEU A 163 -12.48 -2.44 -1.76
N SER A 164 -12.98 -2.73 -0.55
CA SER A 164 -12.14 -3.07 0.60
C SER A 164 -11.20 -4.24 0.33
N GLU A 165 -9.90 -4.00 0.56
CA GLU A 165 -8.86 -5.05 0.51
C GLU A 165 -8.84 -5.91 1.79
N THR A 166 -9.46 -5.45 2.87
CA THR A 166 -9.32 -6.11 4.20
C THR A 166 -10.60 -6.80 4.68
N GLY A 167 -11.69 -6.70 3.91
CA GLY A 167 -12.99 -7.25 4.27
C GLY A 167 -13.84 -7.63 3.06
N ASN A 168 -15.02 -8.19 3.35
CA ASN A 168 -16.09 -8.33 2.37
C ASN A 168 -16.65 -6.95 2.03
N ASP A 169 -17.01 -6.73 0.77
CA ASP A 169 -17.53 -5.46 0.30
C ASP A 169 -18.47 -5.65 -0.89
N SER A 170 -19.37 -4.70 -1.11
CA SER A 170 -20.32 -4.71 -2.22
C SER A 170 -20.68 -3.28 -2.60
N LYS A 171 -20.61 -2.96 -3.89
CA LYS A 171 -20.89 -1.61 -4.40
C LYS A 171 -21.66 -1.68 -5.71
N ASN A 172 -22.69 -0.84 -5.81
CA ASN A 172 -23.37 -0.53 -7.06
C ASN A 172 -22.87 0.83 -7.55
N VAL A 173 -22.49 0.90 -8.83
CA VAL A 173 -22.01 2.12 -9.47
C VAL A 173 -22.97 2.47 -10.61
N ASN A 174 -23.45 3.71 -10.61
CA ASN A 174 -24.41 4.17 -11.62
C ASN A 174 -23.70 4.83 -12.80
N GLU A 175 -22.48 5.30 -12.58
CA GLU A 175 -21.59 5.89 -13.55
C GLU A 175 -21.02 4.82 -14.50
N THR A 176 -20.67 5.24 -15.72
CA THR A 176 -20.00 4.38 -16.69
C THR A 176 -18.57 4.06 -16.22
N LEU A 177 -18.25 2.77 -16.10
CA LEU A 177 -16.90 2.31 -15.82
C LEU A 177 -16.16 2.01 -17.11
N GLN A 178 -14.92 2.48 -17.23
CA GLN A 178 -14.06 2.19 -18.37
C GLN A 178 -13.44 0.79 -18.24
N TRP A 179 -13.02 0.42 -17.02
CA TRP A 179 -12.44 -0.89 -16.76
C TRP A 179 -12.69 -1.38 -15.34
N ILE A 180 -12.62 -2.71 -15.19
CA ILE A 180 -12.76 -3.44 -13.93
C ILE A 180 -11.57 -4.40 -13.82
N GLY A 181 -10.90 -4.39 -12.66
CA GLY A 181 -9.65 -5.09 -12.42
C GLY A 181 -9.71 -5.96 -11.17
N TYR A 182 -9.41 -7.25 -11.36
CA TYR A 182 -9.24 -8.22 -10.29
C TYR A 182 -7.76 -8.36 -10.02
N LYS A 183 -7.35 -7.84 -8.86
CA LYS A 183 -5.96 -7.67 -8.50
C LYS A 183 -5.58 -8.64 -7.36
N ASP A 184 -4.44 -9.26 -7.55
CA ASP A 184 -3.66 -9.97 -6.54
C ASP A 184 -2.50 -9.06 -6.03
N MET A 185 -1.59 -9.58 -5.21
CA MET A 185 -0.44 -8.85 -4.70
C MET A 185 0.44 -8.32 -5.84
N PHE A 186 0.93 -9.22 -6.70
CA PHE A 186 1.86 -8.87 -7.78
C PHE A 186 1.26 -8.95 -9.18
N PHE A 187 0.03 -9.43 -9.34
CA PHE A 187 -0.57 -9.64 -10.65
C PHE A 187 -2.00 -9.12 -10.70
N SER A 188 -2.50 -8.83 -11.90
CA SER A 188 -3.89 -8.40 -12.11
C SER A 188 -4.45 -8.96 -13.40
N THR A 189 -5.76 -9.24 -13.40
CA THR A 189 -6.55 -9.39 -14.62
C THR A 189 -7.45 -8.17 -14.73
N VAL A 190 -7.36 -7.42 -15.83
CA VAL A 190 -8.18 -6.22 -16.07
C VAL A 190 -8.99 -6.41 -17.33
N LEU A 191 -10.27 -6.08 -17.27
CA LEU A 191 -11.17 -6.04 -18.41
C LEU A 191 -11.57 -4.59 -18.68
N VAL A 192 -11.21 -4.09 -19.85
CA VAL A 192 -11.58 -2.76 -20.38
C VAL A 192 -12.70 -2.94 -21.38
N ALA A 193 -13.72 -2.08 -21.36
CA ALA A 193 -14.74 -2.00 -22.40
C ALA A 193 -14.64 -0.66 -23.13
N LYS A 194 -14.55 -0.66 -24.47
CA LYS A 194 -14.37 0.59 -25.23
C LYS A 194 -15.55 1.56 -25.07
N GLU A 195 -16.76 1.02 -25.06
CA GLU A 195 -18.02 1.77 -24.84
C GLU A 195 -18.42 1.86 -23.35
N GLY A 196 -17.56 1.33 -22.46
CA GLY A 196 -17.77 1.28 -21.03
C GLY A 196 -18.78 0.23 -20.54
N PHE A 197 -18.77 0.02 -19.22
CA PHE A 197 -19.70 -0.80 -18.47
C PHE A 197 -20.73 0.08 -17.78
N LYS A 198 -22.01 -0.28 -17.88
CA LYS A 198 -23.13 0.43 -17.24
C LYS A 198 -23.82 -0.48 -16.21
N GLU A 199 -24.62 0.11 -15.33
CA GLU A 199 -25.40 -0.60 -14.29
C GLU A 199 -24.54 -1.60 -13.48
N VAL A 200 -23.34 -1.18 -13.09
CA VAL A 200 -22.33 -2.09 -12.56
C VAL A 200 -22.63 -2.41 -11.09
N LYS A 201 -22.61 -3.70 -10.76
CA LYS A 201 -22.59 -4.20 -9.38
C LYS A 201 -21.35 -5.05 -9.17
N MET A 202 -20.67 -4.83 -8.07
CA MET A 202 -19.42 -5.50 -7.73
C MET A 202 -19.50 -6.03 -6.32
N ASP A 203 -19.16 -7.30 -6.15
CA ASP A 203 -19.08 -8.00 -4.87
C ASP A 203 -17.67 -8.56 -4.67
N SER A 204 -17.17 -8.43 -3.45
CA SER A 204 -15.89 -8.98 -2.99
C SER A 204 -16.14 -9.82 -1.74
N ARG A 205 -15.79 -11.11 -1.80
CA ARG A 205 -15.98 -12.07 -0.71
C ARG A 205 -14.67 -12.76 -0.37
N MET A 206 -14.30 -12.76 0.89
CA MET A 206 -13.09 -13.40 1.40
C MET A 206 -13.32 -14.89 1.66
N TYR A 207 -12.36 -15.71 1.26
CA TYR A 207 -12.24 -17.09 1.70
C TYR A 207 -11.41 -17.16 2.98
N GLU A 208 -11.99 -17.71 4.04
CA GLU A 208 -11.29 -17.84 5.32
C GLU A 208 -10.05 -18.74 5.21
N ASN A 209 -10.20 -19.88 4.51
CA ASN A 209 -9.17 -20.91 4.35
C ASN A 209 -9.20 -21.49 2.91
N GLY A 210 -8.22 -22.32 2.58
CA GLY A 210 -8.12 -23.01 1.29
C GLY A 210 -7.06 -22.42 0.38
N GLU A 211 -7.13 -22.71 -0.91
CA GLU A 211 -6.16 -22.21 -1.91
C GLU A 211 -6.55 -20.84 -2.49
N TYR A 212 -7.82 -20.45 -2.35
CA TYR A 212 -8.34 -19.15 -2.80
C TYR A 212 -8.38 -18.15 -1.65
N MET A 213 -8.21 -16.86 -1.94
CA MET A 213 -8.22 -15.77 -0.95
C MET A 213 -9.47 -14.93 -1.06
N LYS A 214 -9.89 -14.58 -2.29
CA LYS A 214 -11.13 -13.85 -2.54
C LYS A 214 -11.85 -14.32 -3.79
N ASN A 215 -13.17 -14.25 -3.74
CA ASN A 215 -14.04 -14.32 -4.90
C ASN A 215 -14.46 -12.89 -5.26
N PHE A 216 -14.27 -12.51 -6.51
CA PHE A 216 -14.81 -11.30 -7.09
C PHE A 216 -15.94 -11.64 -8.04
N HIS A 217 -17.03 -10.89 -7.96
CA HIS A 217 -18.18 -11.05 -8.82
C HIS A 217 -18.65 -9.68 -9.28
N THR A 218 -18.73 -9.51 -10.60
CA THR A 218 -19.17 -8.28 -11.25
C THR A 218 -20.31 -8.59 -12.20
N THR A 219 -21.39 -7.83 -12.10
CA THR A 219 -22.44 -7.80 -13.12
C THR A 219 -22.52 -6.41 -13.72
N ALA A 220 -22.67 -6.30 -15.03
CA ALA A 220 -22.80 -5.02 -15.73
C ALA A 220 -23.67 -5.18 -16.97
N THR A 221 -24.01 -4.06 -17.61
CA THR A 221 -24.54 -4.03 -18.98
C THR A 221 -23.52 -3.42 -19.92
N VAL A 222 -23.42 -3.97 -21.12
CA VAL A 222 -22.50 -3.54 -22.18
C VAL A 222 -23.27 -3.29 -23.46
N SER A 223 -22.89 -2.27 -24.23
CA SER A 223 -23.54 -1.95 -25.51
C SER A 223 -23.42 -3.11 -26.51
N PHE A 224 -24.46 -3.35 -27.31
CA PHE A 224 -24.48 -4.40 -28.32
C PHE A 224 -25.32 -4.00 -29.52
N ASP A 225 -24.75 -4.15 -30.72
CA ASP A 225 -25.46 -3.87 -31.97
C ASP A 225 -26.02 -5.15 -32.59
N LEU A 226 -27.35 -5.29 -32.53
CA LEU A 226 -28.08 -6.41 -33.12
C LEU A 226 -27.92 -6.50 -34.65
N ASN A 227 -27.70 -5.37 -35.33
CA ASN A 227 -27.55 -5.32 -36.78
C ASN A 227 -26.16 -5.77 -37.26
N GLY A 228 -25.18 -5.82 -36.35
CA GLY A 228 -23.82 -6.25 -36.68
C GLY A 228 -23.02 -5.25 -37.49
N THR A 229 -23.39 -3.97 -37.47
CA THR A 229 -22.61 -2.89 -38.09
C THR A 229 -21.41 -2.51 -37.23
N GLN A 230 -21.56 -2.56 -35.90
CA GLN A 230 -20.51 -2.28 -34.93
C GLN A 230 -20.18 -3.52 -34.09
N THR A 231 -18.96 -3.55 -33.54
CA THR A 231 -18.52 -4.60 -32.61
C THR A 231 -18.59 -4.09 -31.18
N THR A 232 -18.92 -4.97 -30.24
CA THR A 232 -18.70 -4.70 -28.81
C THR A 232 -17.28 -5.12 -28.48
N ASP A 233 -16.42 -4.14 -28.23
CA ASP A 233 -14.98 -4.36 -28.05
C ASP A 233 -14.56 -4.28 -26.58
N PHE A 234 -13.78 -5.27 -26.17
CA PHE A 234 -13.11 -5.39 -24.89
C PHE A 234 -11.61 -5.57 -25.06
N GLN A 235 -10.87 -5.28 -24.01
CA GLN A 235 -9.47 -5.65 -23.89
C GLN A 235 -9.22 -6.32 -22.54
N TYR A 236 -8.68 -7.53 -22.60
CA TYR A 236 -8.11 -8.20 -21.44
C TYR A 236 -6.66 -7.77 -21.27
N PHE A 237 -6.26 -7.47 -20.05
CA PHE A 237 -4.88 -7.32 -19.67
C PHE A 237 -4.53 -8.33 -18.57
N PHE A 238 -3.52 -9.17 -18.83
CA PHE A 238 -3.00 -10.19 -17.91
C PHE A 238 -1.65 -9.73 -17.35
N LEU A 239 -1.67 -8.91 -16.30
CA LEU A 239 -0.57 -8.00 -15.99
C LEU A 239 0.27 -8.49 -14.80
N PRO A 240 1.61 -8.38 -14.88
CA PRO A 240 2.41 -8.13 -13.70
C PRO A 240 2.20 -6.68 -13.23
N ASN A 241 2.02 -6.46 -11.93
CA ASN A 241 1.78 -5.17 -11.30
C ASN A 241 3.08 -4.36 -11.18
N LYS A 242 3.78 -4.17 -12.30
CA LYS A 242 5.01 -3.38 -12.40
C LYS A 242 4.68 -1.95 -12.79
N TYR A 243 5.03 -0.98 -11.95
CA TYR A 243 4.64 0.42 -12.15
C TYR A 243 5.01 0.97 -13.54
N SER A 244 6.27 0.80 -13.97
CA SER A 244 6.73 1.32 -15.26
C SER A 244 5.94 0.75 -16.43
N LEU A 245 5.74 -0.58 -16.45
CA LEU A 245 4.94 -1.26 -17.48
C LEU A 245 3.51 -0.73 -17.53
N LEU A 246 2.88 -0.57 -16.36
CA LEU A 246 1.49 -0.12 -16.29
C LEU A 246 1.33 1.36 -16.68
N ASN A 247 2.33 2.18 -16.39
CA ASN A 247 2.35 3.58 -16.81
C ASN A 247 2.51 3.69 -18.32
N ASP A 248 3.34 2.86 -18.95
CA ASP A 248 3.59 2.87 -20.39
C ASP A 248 2.29 2.64 -21.20
N TYR A 249 1.33 1.86 -20.68
CA TYR A 249 0.03 1.70 -21.35
C TYR A 249 -0.76 3.01 -21.46
N ASN A 250 -0.62 3.95 -20.53
CA ASN A 250 -1.28 5.25 -20.64
C ASN A 250 -0.70 6.07 -21.79
N ASP A 251 0.61 5.99 -22.01
CA ASP A 251 1.32 6.73 -23.05
C ASP A 251 0.99 6.19 -24.46
N THR A 252 0.35 5.02 -24.56
CA THR A 252 -0.07 4.40 -25.83
C THR A 252 -1.49 4.75 -26.29
N LEU A 253 -2.25 5.49 -25.49
CA LEU A 253 -3.65 5.83 -25.77
C LEU A 253 -3.77 7.15 -26.54
N GLU A 254 -4.88 7.32 -27.27
CA GLU A 254 -5.19 8.59 -27.94
C GLU A 254 -5.44 9.72 -26.92
N ASP A 255 -5.19 10.96 -27.35
CA ASP A 255 -5.24 12.16 -26.51
C ASP A 255 -6.59 12.28 -25.78
N GLY A 256 -6.57 12.26 -24.45
CA GLY A 256 -7.75 12.36 -23.59
C GLY A 256 -8.26 11.05 -22.96
N GLN A 257 -7.74 9.87 -23.35
CA GLN A 257 -8.05 8.60 -22.66
C GLN A 257 -6.92 8.19 -21.71
N GLU A 258 -7.19 8.15 -20.40
CA GLU A 258 -6.23 7.63 -19.41
C GLU A 258 -6.78 6.38 -18.73
N LEU A 259 -6.19 5.21 -18.98
CA LEU A 259 -6.57 3.98 -18.27
C LEU A 259 -6.13 4.03 -16.79
N ARG A 260 -5.01 4.67 -16.48
CA ARG A 260 -4.48 4.80 -15.11
C ARG A 260 -4.18 3.45 -14.45
N LEU A 261 -3.74 2.46 -15.23
CA LEU A 261 -3.47 1.10 -14.72
C LEU A 261 -2.37 1.09 -13.65
N GLU A 262 -1.45 2.06 -13.66
CA GLU A 262 -0.39 2.20 -12.67
C GLU A 262 -0.91 2.40 -11.24
N LYS A 263 -2.19 2.75 -11.08
CA LYS A 263 -2.90 2.82 -9.78
C LYS A 263 -3.15 1.46 -9.15
N LEU A 264 -3.07 0.36 -9.91
CA LEU A 264 -3.10 -1.01 -9.37
C LEU A 264 -1.91 -1.27 -8.44
N VAL A 265 -0.80 -0.53 -8.61
CA VAL A 265 0.36 -0.62 -7.71
C VAL A 265 0.13 0.27 -6.47
N PRO A 266 0.09 -0.30 -5.25
CA PRO A 266 -0.23 0.42 -4.02
C PRO A 266 0.96 1.24 -3.51
N LEU A 267 1.28 2.32 -4.21
CA LEU A 267 2.39 3.24 -3.90
C LEU A 267 2.06 4.28 -2.81
N GLY A 268 0.88 4.21 -2.21
CA GLY A 268 0.40 5.15 -1.19
C GLY A 268 -0.52 6.24 -1.69
N TRP A 269 -0.91 7.14 -0.77
CA TRP A 269 -1.82 8.24 -1.03
C TRP A 269 -1.10 9.59 -1.08
N GLY A 270 -1.60 10.51 -1.89
CA GLY A 270 -1.13 11.90 -1.98
C GLY A 270 0.39 12.02 -2.13
N ILE A 271 1.04 12.67 -1.14
CA ILE A 271 2.49 12.94 -1.15
C ILE A 271 3.33 11.65 -1.18
N PHE A 272 2.86 10.55 -0.58
CA PHE A 272 3.65 9.31 -0.53
C PHE A 272 3.76 8.66 -1.91
N ARG A 273 2.66 8.69 -2.68
CA ARG A 273 2.66 8.25 -4.07
C ARG A 273 3.57 9.12 -4.92
N TRP A 274 3.48 10.44 -4.75
CA TRP A 274 4.34 11.38 -5.47
C TRP A 274 5.83 11.10 -5.22
N VAL A 275 6.23 10.88 -3.96
CA VAL A 275 7.62 10.52 -3.62
C VAL A 275 8.01 9.18 -4.28
N ASN A 276 7.13 8.19 -4.29
CA ASN A 276 7.40 6.92 -4.95
C ASN A 276 7.61 7.07 -6.46
N GLN A 277 6.67 7.75 -7.14
CA GLN A 277 6.68 7.90 -8.60
C GLN A 277 7.86 8.73 -9.11
N TYR A 278 8.18 9.83 -8.43
CA TYR A 278 9.16 10.80 -8.94
C TYR A 278 10.55 10.67 -8.33
N PHE A 279 10.71 9.91 -7.24
CA PHE A 279 12.00 9.76 -6.56
C PHE A 279 12.41 8.30 -6.36
N ILE A 280 11.59 7.49 -5.67
CA ILE A 280 12.00 6.12 -5.31
C ILE A 280 12.11 5.21 -6.54
N ILE A 281 11.06 5.13 -7.36
CA ILE A 281 11.02 4.23 -8.53
C ILE A 281 12.08 4.60 -9.58
N PRO A 282 12.24 5.88 -9.98
CA PRO A 282 13.30 6.26 -10.92
C PRO A 282 14.70 5.94 -10.40
N LEU A 283 14.95 6.16 -9.10
CA LEU A 283 16.23 5.82 -8.48
C LEU A 283 16.44 4.30 -8.41
N PHE A 284 15.41 3.53 -8.08
CA PHE A 284 15.45 2.07 -8.05
C PHE A 284 15.75 1.50 -9.45
N ASN A 285 15.03 1.96 -10.47
CA ASN A 285 15.24 1.53 -11.86
C ASN A 285 16.62 1.93 -12.38
N PHE A 286 17.08 3.14 -12.05
CA PHE A 286 18.43 3.59 -12.41
C PHE A 286 19.49 2.67 -11.81
N LEU A 287 19.39 2.33 -10.52
CA LEU A 287 20.34 1.41 -9.87
C LEU A 287 20.23 -0.01 -10.43
N GLY A 288 19.02 -0.49 -10.71
CA GLY A 288 18.77 -1.81 -11.31
C GLY A 288 19.34 -1.96 -12.73
N GLY A 289 19.54 -0.85 -13.45
CA GLY A 289 20.26 -0.87 -14.73
C GLY A 289 21.75 -1.19 -14.63
N PHE A 290 22.35 -1.13 -13.43
CA PHE A 290 23.77 -1.43 -13.20
C PHE A 290 24.02 -2.59 -12.23
N ILE A 291 22.99 -3.02 -11.49
CA ILE A 291 23.13 -3.95 -10.36
C ILE A 291 22.06 -5.03 -10.47
N ASP A 292 22.50 -6.24 -10.79
CA ASP A 292 21.59 -7.39 -10.91
C ASP A 292 21.18 -7.96 -9.53
N ASN A 293 21.99 -7.75 -8.49
CA ASN A 293 21.66 -8.23 -7.15
C ASN A 293 20.82 -7.22 -6.36
N TYR A 294 19.55 -7.54 -6.17
CA TYR A 294 18.59 -6.65 -5.49
C TYR A 294 18.91 -6.37 -4.02
N GLY A 295 19.63 -7.24 -3.31
CA GLY A 295 20.07 -6.93 -1.95
C GLY A 295 21.12 -5.82 -1.90
N TRP A 296 22.08 -5.82 -2.83
CA TRP A 296 23.02 -4.71 -2.98
C TRP A 296 22.33 -3.44 -3.50
N LEU A 297 21.34 -3.59 -4.38
CA LEU A 297 20.51 -2.48 -4.84
C LEU A 297 19.79 -1.80 -3.66
N ILE A 298 19.09 -2.57 -2.81
CA ILE A 298 18.43 -2.04 -1.59
C ILE A 298 19.44 -1.35 -0.68
N PHE A 299 20.62 -1.95 -0.48
CA PHE A 299 21.68 -1.35 0.34
C PHE A 299 22.10 0.03 -0.20
N LEU A 300 22.43 0.12 -1.49
CA LEU A 300 22.87 1.39 -2.10
C LEU A 300 21.76 2.42 -2.16
N LEU A 301 20.52 2.01 -2.47
CA LEU A 301 19.35 2.86 -2.38
C LEU A 301 19.24 3.49 -0.99
N THR A 302 19.39 2.66 0.05
CA THR A 302 19.35 3.12 1.45
C THR A 302 20.45 4.12 1.75
N VAL A 303 21.68 3.84 1.30
CA VAL A 303 22.84 4.73 1.49
C VAL A 303 22.60 6.08 0.81
N ILE A 304 22.15 6.10 -0.45
CA ILE A 304 21.88 7.32 -1.21
C ILE A 304 20.79 8.15 -0.52
N VAL A 305 19.68 7.53 -0.14
CA VAL A 305 18.60 8.21 0.59
C VAL A 305 19.11 8.80 1.91
N LYS A 306 19.91 8.05 2.67
CA LYS A 306 20.50 8.54 3.93
C LYS A 306 21.50 9.67 3.72
N LEU A 307 22.24 9.68 2.62
CA LEU A 307 23.15 10.76 2.25
C LEU A 307 22.40 12.04 1.87
N ILE A 308 21.33 11.93 1.08
CA ILE A 308 20.47 13.07 0.75
C ILE A 308 19.83 13.68 2.01
N LEU A 309 19.47 12.83 2.98
CA LEU A 309 18.90 13.23 4.25
C LEU A 309 19.94 13.60 5.32
N PHE A 310 21.24 13.40 5.04
CA PHE A 310 22.33 13.72 5.96
C PHE A 310 22.32 15.16 6.49
N PRO A 311 22.13 16.22 5.68
CA PRO A 311 22.08 17.59 6.21
C PRO A 311 20.89 17.81 7.16
N LEU A 312 19.76 17.15 6.92
CA LEU A 312 18.58 17.22 7.79
C LEU A 312 18.84 16.49 9.11
N THR A 313 19.39 15.28 9.06
CA THR A 313 19.73 14.50 10.25
C THR A 313 20.80 15.19 11.10
N TYR A 314 21.81 15.82 10.48
CA TYR A 314 22.81 16.63 11.18
C TYR A 314 22.17 17.81 11.93
N LYS A 315 21.22 18.53 11.31
CA LYS A 315 20.50 19.62 11.98
C LYS A 315 19.68 19.12 13.16
N SER A 316 19.01 17.96 13.02
CA SER A 316 18.30 17.31 14.14
C SER A 316 19.25 16.98 15.28
N TYR A 317 20.36 16.33 14.95
CA TYR A 317 21.41 15.97 15.91
C TYR A 317 21.93 17.20 16.66
N MET A 318 22.29 18.26 15.93
CA MET A 318 22.80 19.50 16.51
C MET A 318 21.78 20.15 17.45
N SER A 319 20.49 20.09 17.12
CA SER A 319 19.43 20.58 18.00
C SER A 319 19.41 19.83 19.33
N SER A 320 19.45 18.49 19.28
CA SER A 320 19.48 17.64 20.48
C SER A 320 20.78 17.82 21.27
N ALA A 321 21.92 17.97 20.61
CA ALA A 321 23.21 18.20 21.24
C ALA A 321 23.22 19.52 22.04
N LYS A 322 22.67 20.61 21.48
CA LYS A 322 22.53 21.89 22.20
C LYS A 322 21.70 21.76 23.48
N MET A 323 20.64 20.96 23.44
CA MET A 323 19.81 20.73 24.63
C MET A 323 20.52 19.85 25.65
N ARG A 324 21.28 18.84 25.21
CA ARG A 324 22.08 17.96 26.08
C ARG A 324 23.14 18.72 26.86
N VAL A 325 23.91 19.61 26.22
CA VAL A 325 24.94 20.39 26.93
C VAL A 325 24.36 21.39 27.93
N LEU A 326 23.08 21.76 27.78
CA LEU A 326 22.33 22.58 28.74
C LEU A 326 21.73 21.76 29.89
N ARG A 327 21.86 20.43 29.89
CA ARG A 327 21.30 19.53 30.92
C ARG A 327 21.63 19.96 32.36
N PRO A 328 22.86 20.37 32.73
CA PRO A 328 23.15 20.78 34.10
C PRO A 328 22.27 21.94 34.58
N GLN A 329 22.00 22.89 33.70
CA GLN A 329 21.16 24.06 34.00
C GLN A 329 19.66 23.67 34.04
N VAL A 330 19.25 22.67 33.28
CA VAL A 330 17.91 22.09 33.37
C VAL A 330 17.75 21.36 34.71
N GLU A 331 18.77 20.64 35.18
CA GLU A 331 18.78 19.97 36.49
C GLU A 331 18.70 20.98 37.65
N GLU A 332 19.39 22.13 37.55
CA GLU A 332 19.25 23.23 38.51
C GLU A 332 17.82 23.80 38.55
N ILE A 333 17.18 23.98 37.39
CA ILE A 333 15.78 24.41 37.32
C ILE A 333 14.86 23.34 37.94
N ASN A 334 15.09 22.06 37.66
CA ASN A 334 14.31 20.97 38.26
C ASN A 334 14.45 20.95 39.79
N ALA A 335 15.66 21.16 40.31
CA ALA A 335 15.93 21.22 41.75
C ALA A 335 15.27 22.43 42.42
N LYS A 336 15.18 23.57 41.71
CA LYS A 336 14.51 24.78 42.19
C LYS A 336 12.97 24.64 42.23
N TYR A 337 12.41 23.84 41.34
CA TYR A 337 10.96 23.64 41.23
C TYR A 337 10.58 22.15 41.32
N PRO A 338 10.77 21.46 42.46
CA PRO A 338 10.60 20.01 42.57
C PRO A 338 9.13 19.56 42.59
N ASN A 339 8.21 20.42 43.05
CA ASN A 339 6.80 20.07 43.27
C ASN A 339 6.01 19.98 41.95
N GLN A 340 5.03 19.07 41.90
CA GLN A 340 4.17 18.86 40.73
C GLN A 340 3.30 20.10 40.43
N ASP A 341 2.90 20.85 41.45
CA ASP A 341 2.16 22.11 41.31
C ASP A 341 2.96 23.19 40.55
N GLN A 342 4.29 23.05 40.52
CA GLN A 342 5.20 23.96 39.82
C GLN A 342 5.65 23.41 38.46
N ALA A 343 5.10 22.27 38.00
CA ALA A 343 5.54 21.61 36.77
C ALA A 343 5.41 22.52 35.53
N MET A 344 4.36 23.35 35.46
CA MET A 344 4.17 24.29 34.35
C MET A 344 5.19 25.44 34.40
N GLU A 345 5.47 25.98 35.59
CA GLU A 345 6.49 27.04 35.73
C GLU A 345 7.88 26.48 35.42
N ARG A 346 8.19 25.27 35.88
CA ARG A 346 9.42 24.54 35.54
C ARG A 346 9.55 24.39 34.02
N GLN A 347 8.50 23.94 33.33
CA GLN A 347 8.51 23.79 31.87
C GLN A 347 8.73 25.14 31.17
N ARG A 348 8.14 26.23 31.68
CA ARG A 348 8.34 27.59 31.17
C ARG A 348 9.80 28.05 31.32
N GLN A 349 10.39 27.87 32.50
CA GLN A 349 11.79 28.23 32.77
C GLN A 349 12.76 27.43 31.88
N ILE A 350 12.50 26.13 31.66
CA ILE A 350 13.30 25.30 30.74
C ILE A 350 13.18 25.80 29.30
N MET A 351 11.97 26.15 28.85
CA MET A 351 11.75 26.71 27.51
C MET A 351 12.44 28.07 27.33
N GLU A 352 12.40 28.93 28.36
CA GLU A 352 13.09 30.21 28.36
C GLU A 352 14.62 30.03 28.31
N LEU A 353 15.17 29.08 29.08
CA LEU A 353 16.58 28.71 29.03
C LEU A 353 16.99 28.31 27.61
N TYR A 354 16.24 27.41 26.98
CA TYR A 354 16.51 26.96 25.61
C TYR A 354 16.43 28.11 24.61
N SER A 355 15.38 28.93 24.68
CA SER A 355 15.21 30.09 23.80
C SER A 355 16.35 31.09 23.94
N ARG A 356 16.77 31.42 25.17
CA ARG A 356 17.90 32.33 25.42
C ARG A 356 19.22 31.76 24.92
N ALA A 357 19.40 30.45 25.00
CA ALA A 357 20.59 29.77 24.48
C ALA A 357 20.60 29.64 22.94
N GLY A 358 19.47 29.89 22.25
CA GLY A 358 19.33 29.60 20.83
C GLY A 358 19.21 28.11 20.52
N ALA A 359 18.66 27.34 21.47
CA ALA A 359 18.24 25.94 21.32
C ALA A 359 16.72 25.90 21.15
N SER A 360 16.22 25.00 20.30
CA SER A 360 14.78 24.83 20.08
C SER A 360 14.41 23.35 20.13
N PRO A 361 13.48 22.93 21.02
CA PRO A 361 12.97 21.56 21.02
C PRO A 361 12.34 21.14 19.68
N MET A 362 11.72 22.09 18.97
CA MET A 362 11.05 21.84 17.67
C MET A 362 12.04 21.62 16.52
N SER A 363 13.24 22.20 16.62
CA SER A 363 14.27 21.98 15.58
C SER A 363 14.78 20.54 15.53
N GLY A 364 14.54 19.75 16.58
CA GLY A 364 14.85 18.32 16.61
C GLY A 364 13.85 17.44 15.85
N CYS A 365 12.55 17.78 15.87
CA CYS A 365 11.49 16.96 15.27
C CYS A 365 11.15 17.33 13.81
N ILE A 366 11.45 18.56 13.37
CA ILE A 366 11.22 18.99 11.97
C ILE A 366 11.93 18.07 10.95
N PRO A 367 13.20 17.67 11.15
CA PRO A 367 13.87 16.76 10.23
C PRO A 367 13.21 15.38 10.14
N MET A 368 12.68 14.87 11.25
CA MET A 368 11.94 13.61 11.27
C MET A 368 10.66 13.74 10.42
N LEU A 369 9.90 14.82 10.60
CA LEU A 369 8.67 15.07 9.82
C LEU A 369 8.95 15.21 8.32
N LEU A 370 10.02 15.88 7.94
CA LEU A 370 10.43 16.02 6.53
C LEU A 370 10.93 14.69 5.93
N GLN A 371 11.44 13.78 6.76
CA GLN A 371 11.87 12.45 6.33
C GLN A 371 10.71 11.44 6.25
N MET A 372 9.62 11.65 6.99
CA MET A 372 8.48 10.73 7.03
C MET A 372 7.91 10.38 5.64
N PRO A 373 7.74 11.33 4.69
CA PRO A 373 7.27 11.00 3.35
C PRO A 373 8.11 9.95 2.63
N ILE A 374 9.44 10.06 2.73
CA ILE A 374 10.38 9.13 2.08
C ILE A 374 10.34 7.76 2.79
N LEU A 375 10.25 7.75 4.12
CA LEU A 375 10.14 6.51 4.88
C LEU A 375 8.87 5.73 4.54
N ILE A 376 7.72 6.42 4.51
CA ILE A 376 6.43 5.82 4.19
C ILE A 376 6.40 5.38 2.72
N ALA A 377 6.95 6.17 1.82
CA ALA A 377 7.07 5.81 0.41
C ALA A 377 7.80 4.46 0.24
N LEU A 378 8.97 4.30 0.85
CA LEU A 378 9.73 3.04 0.84
C LEU A 378 8.99 1.88 1.52
N PHE A 379 8.28 2.16 2.62
CA PHE A 379 7.44 1.17 3.30
C PHE A 379 6.32 0.60 2.40
N MET A 380 5.76 1.43 1.51
CA MET A 380 4.72 1.02 0.57
C MET A 380 5.30 0.44 -0.73
N PHE A 381 6.47 0.92 -1.14
CA PHE A 381 7.14 0.46 -2.36
C PHE A 381 7.66 -0.97 -2.24
N PHE A 382 8.42 -1.31 -1.20
CA PHE A 382 9.07 -2.64 -1.13
C PHE A 382 8.10 -3.82 -1.18
N PRO A 383 6.96 -3.81 -0.46
CA PRO A 383 5.95 -4.86 -0.59
C PRO A 383 5.29 -4.96 -1.97
N SER A 384 5.30 -3.90 -2.77
CA SER A 384 4.65 -3.86 -4.09
C SER A 384 5.61 -4.02 -5.27
N ALA A 385 6.93 -4.00 -5.01
CA ALA A 385 7.96 -4.17 -6.02
C ALA A 385 8.06 -5.64 -6.43
N ILE A 386 7.39 -6.00 -7.52
CA ILE A 386 7.46 -7.34 -8.13
C ILE A 386 8.89 -7.71 -8.53
N GLU A 387 9.75 -6.72 -8.77
CA GLU A 387 11.17 -6.90 -9.07
C GLU A 387 11.95 -7.58 -7.94
N LEU A 388 11.45 -7.56 -6.70
CA LEU A 388 12.08 -8.26 -5.56
C LEU A 388 11.62 -9.71 -5.41
N ARG A 389 10.66 -10.14 -6.22
CA ARG A 389 10.06 -11.46 -6.14
C ARG A 389 11.04 -12.52 -6.60
N HIS A 390 11.25 -13.54 -5.76
CA HIS A 390 12.22 -14.62 -5.97
C HIS A 390 13.67 -14.19 -6.02
N GLU A 391 13.97 -12.95 -5.67
CA GLU A 391 15.33 -12.45 -5.61
C GLU A 391 15.97 -12.83 -4.28
N SER A 392 17.11 -13.50 -4.34
CA SER A 392 17.80 -14.02 -3.16
C SER A 392 18.91 -13.07 -2.68
N PHE A 393 19.08 -12.96 -1.37
CA PHE A 393 20.17 -12.22 -0.76
C PHE A 393 20.53 -12.75 0.63
N LEU A 394 21.82 -13.01 0.86
CA LEU A 394 22.35 -13.61 2.09
C LEU A 394 21.63 -14.93 2.41
N TRP A 395 20.84 -14.98 3.49
CA TRP A 395 20.03 -16.15 3.88
C TRP A 395 18.58 -16.07 3.39
N ALA A 396 18.13 -14.91 2.91
CA ALA A 396 16.79 -14.77 2.36
C ALA A 396 16.77 -15.33 0.94
N HIS A 397 15.92 -16.32 0.72
CA HIS A 397 15.73 -16.91 -0.61
C HIS A 397 14.85 -16.05 -1.53
N ASP A 398 14.04 -15.16 -0.95
CA ASP A 398 13.12 -14.27 -1.67
C ASP A 398 12.90 -12.97 -0.86
N LEU A 399 13.26 -11.84 -1.47
CA LEU A 399 13.17 -10.51 -0.87
C LEU A 399 11.73 -9.97 -0.77
N SER A 400 10.80 -10.52 -1.54
CA SER A 400 9.39 -10.13 -1.54
C SER A 400 8.56 -10.79 -0.42
N THR A 401 9.06 -11.91 0.11
CA THR A 401 8.44 -12.66 1.21
C THR A 401 9.27 -12.60 2.50
N TYR A 402 8.75 -13.20 3.57
CA TYR A 402 9.45 -13.25 4.86
C TYR A 402 10.62 -14.26 4.84
N ASP A 403 11.70 -13.96 5.57
CA ASP A 403 12.93 -14.76 5.61
C ASP A 403 12.99 -15.67 6.86
N ALA A 404 12.16 -16.71 6.87
CA ALA A 404 12.07 -17.62 8.02
C ALA A 404 13.36 -18.45 8.24
N ILE A 405 14.02 -18.25 9.38
CA ILE A 405 15.14 -19.11 9.83
C ILE A 405 14.66 -20.30 10.68
N ILE A 406 13.57 -20.08 11.42
CA ILE A 406 12.89 -21.11 12.22
C ILE A 406 11.41 -21.04 11.86
N SER A 407 10.81 -22.18 11.55
CA SER A 407 9.37 -22.33 11.33
C SER A 407 8.85 -23.56 12.07
N TRP A 408 7.58 -23.56 12.44
CA TRP A 408 6.95 -24.67 13.15
C TRP A 408 5.50 -24.88 12.71
N ASP A 409 5.03 -26.13 12.75
CA ASP A 409 3.67 -26.46 12.28
C ASP A 409 2.62 -26.41 13.42
N ALA A 410 3.07 -26.43 14.67
CA ALA A 410 2.17 -26.42 15.83
C ALA A 410 1.44 -25.07 15.98
N GLN A 411 0.11 -25.10 15.99
CA GLN A 411 -0.70 -23.91 16.28
C GLN A 411 -0.65 -23.61 17.78
N ILE A 412 0.19 -22.65 18.18
CA ILE A 412 0.28 -22.18 19.55
C ILE A 412 -0.70 -21.01 19.72
N PRO A 413 -1.71 -21.11 20.60
CA PRO A 413 -2.66 -20.03 20.84
C PRO A 413 -1.96 -18.70 21.13
N LEU A 414 -2.49 -17.59 20.59
CA LEU A 414 -1.93 -16.23 20.64
C LEU A 414 -0.64 -16.02 19.82
N ILE A 415 0.37 -16.89 19.94
CA ILE A 415 1.63 -16.74 19.18
C ILE A 415 1.38 -16.93 17.69
N SER A 416 0.79 -18.07 17.29
CA SER A 416 0.48 -18.34 15.89
C SER A 416 -0.52 -17.34 15.29
N THR A 417 -1.41 -16.80 16.13
CA THR A 417 -2.40 -15.80 15.71
C THR A 417 -1.74 -14.47 15.36
N TYR A 418 -0.88 -13.95 16.23
CA TYR A 418 -0.34 -12.58 16.14
C TYR A 418 1.08 -12.47 15.60
N PHE A 419 1.94 -13.45 15.89
CA PHE A 419 3.35 -13.47 15.48
C PHE A 419 3.57 -14.25 14.18
N GLY A 420 2.73 -15.25 13.94
CA GLY A 420 2.91 -16.24 12.88
C GLY A 420 3.68 -17.47 13.39
N ASN A 421 3.90 -18.42 12.48
CA ASN A 421 4.53 -19.72 12.75
C ASN A 421 6.00 -19.77 12.31
N HIS A 422 6.66 -18.61 12.33
CA HIS A 422 8.04 -18.47 11.91
C HIS A 422 8.74 -17.31 12.61
N ILE A 423 10.06 -17.28 12.56
CA ILE A 423 10.89 -16.14 12.96
C ILE A 423 11.71 -15.70 11.75
N SER A 424 11.55 -14.44 11.36
CA SER A 424 12.26 -13.81 10.26
C SER A 424 13.57 -13.18 10.75
N LEU A 425 14.71 -13.56 10.17
CA LEU A 425 16.02 -13.17 10.68
C LEU A 425 16.32 -11.68 10.44
N PHE A 426 16.01 -11.12 9.26
CA PHE A 426 16.15 -9.69 9.01
C PHE A 426 15.27 -8.87 9.94
N CYS A 427 14.05 -9.34 10.23
CA CYS A 427 13.17 -8.70 11.20
C CYS A 427 13.77 -8.73 12.61
N LEU A 428 14.35 -9.86 13.03
CA LEU A 428 15.03 -9.99 14.32
C LEU A 428 16.24 -9.04 14.41
N LEU A 429 17.09 -9.00 13.38
CA LEU A 429 18.25 -8.11 13.32
C LEU A 429 17.85 -6.64 13.32
N MET A 430 16.82 -6.27 12.56
CA MET A 430 16.21 -4.95 12.58
C MET A 430 15.76 -4.58 14.00
N THR A 431 15.04 -5.48 14.69
CA THR A 431 14.56 -5.24 16.06
C THR A 431 15.70 -5.09 17.06
N ILE A 432 16.71 -5.97 17.03
CA ILE A 432 17.89 -5.86 17.90
C ILE A 432 18.59 -4.52 17.65
N THR A 433 18.79 -4.16 16.39
CA THR A 433 19.43 -2.89 16.01
C THR A 433 18.61 -1.68 16.47
N ASN A 434 17.28 -1.74 16.36
CA ASN A 434 16.39 -0.69 16.86
C ASN A 434 16.40 -0.59 18.40
N ILE A 435 16.53 -1.70 19.13
CA ILE A 435 16.67 -1.68 20.59
C ILE A 435 18.00 -1.03 20.99
N VAL A 436 19.10 -1.40 20.33
CA VAL A 436 20.42 -0.80 20.53
C VAL A 436 20.39 0.69 20.20
N TYR A 437 19.81 1.05 19.05
CA TYR A 437 19.63 2.44 18.64
C TYR A 437 18.77 3.22 19.64
N THR A 438 17.66 2.65 20.10
CA THR A 438 16.77 3.27 21.10
C THR A 438 17.52 3.54 22.40
N LYS A 439 18.26 2.54 22.91
CA LYS A 439 19.08 2.71 24.11
C LYS A 439 20.08 3.85 23.94
N TYR A 440 20.81 3.86 22.83
CA TYR A 440 21.80 4.89 22.53
C TYR A 440 21.16 6.28 22.36
N ASN A 441 20.07 6.37 21.60
CA ASN A 441 19.31 7.59 21.36
C ASN A 441 18.71 8.16 22.65
N MET A 442 18.28 7.30 23.58
CA MET A 442 17.76 7.72 24.88
C MET A 442 18.82 8.38 25.76
N GLU A 443 20.03 7.81 25.83
CA GLU A 443 21.16 8.45 26.52
C GLU A 443 21.46 9.83 25.91
N MET A 444 21.37 9.91 24.59
CA MET A 444 21.66 11.12 23.83
C MET A 444 20.58 12.20 23.91
N THR A 445 19.32 11.81 24.10
CA THR A 445 18.17 12.72 24.18
C THR A 445 17.75 12.96 25.63
N ASN A 446 18.52 12.45 26.60
CA ASN A 446 18.35 12.78 28.01
C ASN A 446 18.81 14.21 28.29
N THR A 447 17.88 15.15 28.16
CA THR A 447 18.09 16.60 28.31
C THR A 447 17.88 17.09 29.75
N GLY A 448 17.72 16.16 30.71
CA GLY A 448 17.38 16.48 32.10
C GLY A 448 15.91 16.81 32.31
N GLN A 449 15.10 16.93 31.25
CA GLN A 449 13.65 17.07 31.40
C GLN A 449 13.05 15.80 32.02
N GLN A 450 12.17 15.97 33.01
CA GLN A 450 11.39 14.86 33.55
C GLN A 450 10.48 14.31 32.44
N GLN A 451 10.89 13.18 31.87
CA GLN A 451 10.04 12.38 31.00
C GLN A 451 8.91 11.77 31.83
N MET A 452 7.70 11.72 31.29
CA MET A 452 6.57 11.13 32.01
C MET A 452 6.89 9.69 32.43
N PRO A 453 6.48 9.26 33.64
CA PRO A 453 6.60 7.86 34.05
C PRO A 453 5.98 6.94 33.00
N GLY A 454 6.73 5.93 32.53
CA GLY A 454 6.28 4.97 31.51
C GLY A 454 6.74 5.25 30.08
N MET A 455 7.17 6.47 29.73
CA MET A 455 7.64 6.78 28.36
C MET A 455 8.87 5.95 27.96
N LYS A 456 9.80 5.74 28.92
CA LYS A 456 10.98 4.89 28.72
C LYS A 456 10.61 3.44 28.38
N THR A 457 9.66 2.87 29.13
CA THR A 457 9.18 1.51 28.90
C THR A 457 8.51 1.39 27.53
N MET A 458 7.70 2.38 27.15
CA MET A 458 7.04 2.42 25.84
C MET A 458 8.04 2.45 24.68
N MET A 459 9.15 3.18 24.82
CA MET A 459 10.19 3.25 23.79
C MET A 459 10.88 1.89 23.57
N TYR A 460 11.12 1.11 24.62
CA TYR A 460 11.67 -0.25 24.48
C TYR A 460 10.65 -1.28 24.02
N LEU A 461 9.37 -1.08 24.34
CA LEU A 461 8.28 -1.95 23.91
C LEU A 461 7.98 -1.81 22.41
N MET A 462 8.16 -0.62 21.83
CA MET A 462 7.81 -0.36 20.43
C MET A 462 8.59 -1.22 19.42
N PRO A 463 9.93 -1.38 19.50
CA PRO A 463 10.66 -2.33 18.66
C PRO A 463 10.18 -3.78 18.82
N LEU A 464 9.78 -4.19 20.03
CA LEU A 464 9.22 -5.52 20.26
C LEU A 464 7.86 -5.67 19.57
N MET A 465 6.98 -4.66 19.69
CA MET A 465 5.71 -4.64 18.96
C MET A 465 5.92 -4.69 17.44
N PHE A 466 6.90 -3.97 16.92
CA PHE A 466 7.25 -4.03 15.50
C PHE A 466 7.77 -5.39 15.08
N LEU A 467 8.45 -6.14 15.95
CA LEU A 467 8.80 -7.53 15.66
C LEU A 467 7.54 -8.36 15.32
N PHE A 468 6.47 -8.27 16.11
CA PHE A 468 5.21 -9.00 15.83
C PHE A 468 4.58 -8.59 14.49
N ILE A 469 4.63 -7.30 14.15
CA ILE A 469 4.02 -6.78 12.92
C ILE A 469 4.85 -7.16 11.69
N PHE A 470 6.16 -6.88 11.72
CA PHE A 470 7.07 -7.00 10.58
C PHE A 470 7.58 -8.43 10.36
N ASN A 471 7.40 -9.36 11.31
CA ASN A 471 7.81 -10.75 11.13
C ASN A 471 7.17 -11.42 9.90
N SER A 472 5.95 -11.00 9.52
CA SER A 472 5.24 -11.50 8.34
C SER A 472 5.36 -10.60 7.10
N TYR A 473 6.20 -9.55 7.13
CA TYR A 473 6.41 -8.66 5.98
C TYR A 473 7.54 -9.15 5.08
N ALA A 474 7.60 -8.58 3.87
CA ALA A 474 8.70 -8.76 2.92
C ALA A 474 10.07 -8.52 3.57
N SER A 475 11.00 -9.43 3.34
CA SER A 475 12.34 -9.39 3.93
C SER A 475 13.18 -8.24 3.36
N GLY A 476 12.94 -7.81 2.11
CA GLY A 476 13.53 -6.61 1.53
C GLY A 476 13.20 -5.33 2.32
N LEU A 477 11.97 -5.23 2.85
CA LEU A 477 11.56 -4.11 3.69
C LEU A 477 12.28 -4.13 5.05
N THR A 478 12.32 -5.28 5.73
CA THR A 478 12.97 -5.40 7.03
C THR A 478 14.49 -5.25 6.93
N TYR A 479 15.08 -5.73 5.83
CA TYR A 479 16.47 -5.51 5.47
C TYR A 479 16.77 -4.02 5.25
N TYR A 480 15.94 -3.30 4.48
CA TYR A 480 16.04 -1.85 4.33
C TYR A 480 16.07 -1.15 5.69
N TYR A 481 15.12 -1.47 6.59
CA TYR A 481 15.08 -0.85 7.92
C TYR A 481 16.31 -1.20 8.76
N PHE A 482 16.78 -2.45 8.69
CA PHE A 482 18.00 -2.88 9.37
C PHE A 482 19.22 -2.04 8.95
N ILE A 483 19.48 -1.93 7.64
CA ILE A 483 20.57 -1.12 7.09
C ILE A 483 20.37 0.37 7.41
N SER A 484 19.14 0.86 7.27
CA SER A 484 18.77 2.25 7.58
C SER A 484 19.08 2.61 9.03
N THR A 485 18.76 1.73 9.99
CA THR A 485 19.07 1.94 11.41
C THR A 485 20.57 1.81 11.68
N LEU A 486 21.28 0.86 11.05
CA LEU A 486 22.74 0.77 11.17
C LEU A 486 23.45 2.04 10.70
N ILE A 487 23.07 2.57 9.53
CA ILE A 487 23.60 3.85 9.02
C ILE A 487 23.28 4.98 10.00
N THR A 488 22.08 4.97 10.60
CA THR A 488 21.70 5.99 11.59
C THR A 488 22.56 5.92 12.83
N ILE A 489 22.88 4.72 13.34
CA ILE A 489 23.82 4.53 14.45
C ILE A 489 25.20 5.09 14.05
N ALA A 490 25.70 4.72 12.87
CA ALA A 490 26.99 5.19 12.37
C ALA A 490 27.05 6.72 12.23
N GLN A 491 26.01 7.35 11.66
CA GLN A 491 25.86 8.81 11.57
C GLN A 491 25.88 9.44 12.97
N THR A 492 25.17 8.85 13.93
CA THR A 492 25.08 9.38 15.29
C THR A 492 26.41 9.28 16.03
N LEU A 493 27.17 8.18 15.84
CA LEU A 493 28.53 8.03 16.36
C LEU A 493 29.48 9.04 15.72
N PHE A 494 29.41 9.22 14.39
CA PHE A 494 30.20 10.20 13.67
C PHE A 494 29.93 11.64 14.14
N PHE A 495 28.65 12.01 14.32
CA PHE A 495 28.28 13.33 14.83
C PHE A 495 28.77 13.55 16.27
N ARG A 496 28.72 12.52 17.12
CA ARG A 496 29.24 12.60 18.48
C ARG A 496 30.75 12.78 18.52
N TYR A 497 31.47 12.09 17.65
CA TYR A 497 32.93 12.22 17.57
C TYR A 497 33.36 13.59 17.02
N THR A 498 32.61 14.16 16.07
CA THR A 498 32.97 15.41 15.40
C THR A 498 32.53 16.67 16.15
N ILE A 499 31.51 16.58 17.01
CA ILE A 499 30.96 17.73 17.74
C ILE A 499 31.58 17.81 19.14
N ASP A 500 32.40 18.85 19.33
CA ASP A 500 32.96 19.22 20.63
C ASP A 500 31.90 19.90 21.51
N GLU A 501 31.43 19.17 22.53
CA GLU A 501 30.35 19.59 23.43
C GLU A 501 30.77 20.80 24.31
N GLU A 502 32.06 20.95 24.65
CA GLU A 502 32.55 22.09 25.45
C GLU A 502 32.53 23.38 24.62
N LYS A 503 33.06 23.32 23.39
CA LYS A 503 32.99 24.46 22.47
C LYS A 503 31.54 24.81 22.13
N LEU A 504 30.66 23.82 22.05
CA LEU A 504 29.23 24.04 21.85
C LEU A 504 28.61 24.76 23.04
N LEU A 505 28.88 24.34 24.28
CA LEU A 505 28.39 24.99 25.49
C LEU A 505 28.87 26.45 25.57
N ALA A 506 30.16 26.70 25.35
CA ALA A 506 30.74 28.04 25.35
C ALA A 506 30.05 28.97 24.34
N LYS A 507 29.73 28.48 23.13
CA LYS A 507 28.95 29.22 22.13
C LYS A 507 27.53 29.53 22.60
N LEU A 508 26.86 28.59 23.27
CA LEU A 508 25.52 28.79 23.79
C LEU A 508 25.49 29.80 24.95
N GLU A 509 26.48 29.77 25.83
CA GLU A 509 26.62 30.76 26.90
C GLU A 509 26.91 32.16 26.38
N ALA A 510 27.77 32.28 25.36
CA ALA A 510 27.99 33.55 24.66
C ALA A 510 26.71 34.07 24.00
N ASN A 511 25.86 33.18 23.47
CA ASN A 511 24.58 33.56 22.88
C ASN A 511 23.55 34.02 23.93
N LYS A 512 23.54 33.46 25.14
CA LYS A 512 22.68 33.93 26.24
C LYS A 512 22.93 35.38 26.63
N ARG A 513 24.16 35.89 26.40
CA ARG A 513 24.55 37.28 26.70
C ARG A 513 24.04 38.28 25.65
N LYS A 514 23.53 37.82 24.50
CA LYS A 514 23.00 38.68 23.44
C LYS A 514 21.52 39.00 23.69
N PRO A 515 21.04 40.21 23.33
CA PRO A 515 19.62 40.55 23.48
C PRO A 515 18.73 39.67 22.60
N MET A 516 17.72 39.05 23.21
CA MET A 516 16.84 38.08 22.54
C MET A 516 15.81 38.81 21.65
N LYS A 517 15.83 38.56 20.34
CA LYS A 517 14.72 38.97 19.44
C LYS A 517 13.54 38.01 19.63
N LYS A 518 12.48 38.44 20.32
CA LYS A 518 11.25 37.64 20.46
C LYS A 518 10.56 37.50 19.10
N SER A 519 10.46 36.28 18.56
CA SER A 519 9.67 36.01 17.34
C SER A 519 8.16 36.11 17.63
N GLY A 520 7.34 36.42 16.62
CA GLY A 520 5.88 36.50 16.78
C GLY A 520 5.22 35.19 17.22
N PHE A 521 5.79 34.04 16.83
CA PHE A 521 5.32 32.73 17.28
C PHE A 521 5.54 32.51 18.79
N MET A 522 6.69 32.93 19.32
CA MET A 522 6.98 32.84 20.76
C MET A 522 6.01 33.70 21.59
N LYS A 523 5.59 34.86 21.09
CA LYS A 523 4.56 35.68 21.74
C LYS A 523 3.20 34.98 21.78
N ARG A 524 2.77 34.39 20.65
CA ARG A 524 1.51 33.62 20.58
C ARG A 524 1.51 32.40 21.49
N LEU A 525 2.64 31.68 21.59
CA LEU A 525 2.78 30.56 22.51
C LEU A 525 2.70 31.02 23.98
N GLU A 526 3.36 32.14 24.31
CA GLU A 526 3.32 32.75 25.65
C GLU A 526 1.89 33.18 26.04
N GLU A 527 1.15 33.77 25.10
CA GLU A 527 -0.27 34.13 25.26
C GLU A 527 -1.16 32.89 25.48
N ALA A 528 -0.98 31.85 24.65
CA ALA A 528 -1.72 30.60 24.80
C ALA A 528 -1.47 29.91 26.15
N GLN A 529 -0.22 29.87 26.62
CA GLN A 529 0.13 29.32 27.93
C GLN A 529 -0.46 30.13 29.08
N ARG A 530 -0.49 31.48 28.98
CA ARG A 530 -1.14 32.34 29.99
C ARG A 530 -2.63 32.09 30.05
N MET A 531 -3.31 31.99 28.91
CA MET A 531 -4.74 31.66 28.87
C MET A 531 -5.03 30.30 29.51
N GLN A 532 -4.21 29.30 29.24
CA GLN A 532 -4.35 27.97 29.83
C GLN A 532 -4.14 27.98 31.36
N GLN A 533 -3.16 28.76 31.85
CA GLN A 533 -2.94 28.98 33.29
C GLN A 533 -4.13 29.66 33.98
N GLU A 534 -4.71 30.69 33.36
CA GLU A 534 -5.89 31.36 33.89
C GLU A 534 -7.10 30.43 33.95
N GLN A 535 -7.30 29.59 32.93
CA GLN A 535 -8.37 28.58 32.94
C GLN A 535 -8.20 27.55 34.08
N LEU A 536 -6.99 27.04 34.29
CA LEU A 536 -6.69 26.10 35.38
C LEU A 536 -6.90 26.73 36.76
N LYS A 537 -6.47 27.98 36.95
CA LYS A 537 -6.73 28.72 38.21
C LYS A 537 -8.22 28.91 38.45
N ARG A 538 -8.99 29.33 37.44
CA ARG A 538 -10.44 29.46 37.54
C ARG A 538 -11.13 28.14 37.92
N GLN A 539 -10.68 27.00 37.36
CA GLN A 539 -11.20 25.68 37.75
C GLN A 539 -10.86 25.34 39.20
N GLN A 540 -9.63 25.60 39.65
CA GLN A 540 -9.24 25.35 41.04
C GLN A 540 -10.01 26.24 42.03
N ASP A 541 -10.22 27.52 41.71
CA ASP A 541 -10.97 28.45 42.53
C ASP A 541 -12.46 28.06 42.60
N GLN A 542 -13.06 27.61 41.48
CA GLN A 542 -14.42 27.05 41.48
C GLN A 542 -14.54 25.80 42.34
N LEU A 543 -13.56 24.89 42.29
CA LEU A 543 -13.53 23.70 43.14
C LEU A 543 -13.38 24.04 44.62
N LYS A 544 -12.58 25.06 44.98
CA LYS A 544 -12.47 25.56 46.35
C LYS A 544 -13.78 26.17 46.84
N GLN A 545 -14.41 27.03 46.04
CA GLN A 545 -15.70 27.62 46.39
C GLN A 545 -16.79 26.55 46.58
N GLN A 546 -16.80 25.50 45.73
CA GLN A 546 -17.72 24.37 45.92
C GLN A 546 -17.45 23.58 47.21
N ARG A 547 -16.18 23.41 47.61
CA ARG A 547 -15.82 22.77 48.88
C ARG A 547 -16.24 23.62 50.08
N GLU A 548 -15.98 24.92 50.04
CA GLU A 548 -16.39 25.87 51.10
C GLU A 548 -17.92 25.95 51.24
N GLN A 549 -18.66 25.97 50.13
CA GLN A 549 -20.13 25.92 50.15
C GLN A 549 -20.66 24.59 50.73
N ARG A 550 -20.01 23.45 50.42
CA ARG A 550 -20.37 22.16 51.01
C ARG A 550 -20.07 22.10 52.52
N GLU A 551 -18.99 22.72 52.97
CA GLU A 551 -18.66 22.82 54.40
C GLU A 551 -19.60 23.76 55.16
N GLN A 552 -19.96 24.91 54.58
CA GLN A 552 -20.96 25.81 55.15
C GLN A 552 -22.35 25.15 55.23
N GLN A 553 -22.75 24.39 54.20
CA GLN A 553 -24.00 23.60 54.24
C GLN A 553 -23.97 22.50 55.31
N LYS A 554 -22.81 21.89 55.58
CA LYS A 554 -22.65 20.93 56.68
C LYS A 554 -22.75 21.60 58.05
N ASN A 555 -22.11 22.75 58.25
CA ASN A 555 -22.16 23.48 59.53
C ASN A 555 -23.56 24.04 59.83
N ASN A 556 -24.31 24.48 58.82
CA ASN A 556 -25.71 24.92 58.99
C ASN A 556 -26.71 23.78 59.23
N ARG A 557 -26.32 22.51 59.08
CA ARG A 557 -27.14 21.33 59.45
C ARG A 557 -26.89 20.83 60.88
N HIS A 558 -25.91 21.39 61.58
CA HIS A 558 -25.56 21.03 62.97
C HIS A 558 -25.83 22.16 63.99
N ARG A 559 -26.37 23.29 63.53
CA ARG A 559 -27.13 24.25 64.35
C ARG A 559 -28.60 24.03 64.07
#